data_AF-A0A4R6QKR4-F1
#
_entry.id   AF-A0A4R6QKR4-F1
#
_cell.length_a   1.000
_cell.length_b   1.000
_cell.length_c   1.000
_cell.angle_alpha   90.00
_cell.angle_beta   90.00
_cell.angle_gamma   90.00
#
_symmetry.space_group_name_H-M   'P 1'
#
loop_
_entity.id
_entity.type
_entity.pdbx_description
1 polymer ?
#
loop_
_entity_poly.entity_id
_entity_poly.type
_entity_poly.pdbx_seq_one_letter_code
_entity_poly.pdbx_strand_id
1 'polypeptide(L)'
;MNTLYWRLALLLLAAALAGGLIHGGLTVWPLPQLLASLPGLGWQAPTVWSLQAALLTAALLLPLLLWTAALVMAPLGRLLRALEGSVLSYRDGDYSMSIAPQQAGELSRLVRLHSELGHALREQRQHLAQRELLLDTVVQNTPVALLLTDAQDRVAIANLAARQLLGDGRSLVGADFNELLAQAPEAMQRALAAGDDCLFSLTLDGAEETFHLSQRSFRLQGRPHRLHLIRRMTRELSRQEVATWKRVIRVISHELNNSLAPISSLAHSGAELIRRGDAERAGRVFASIGERAAHLHGFLDGYARFAKLPAPRPAPVDWPAFLDGLAAHCEFRLLGEVPAGPARFDAAQIEQALINLLKNAREATAGPQEVTLTVNLSRPELRFEVADRGPGMSEAVLAQALLPFYSTKRSGTGLGLALAREIVEAHGGRIALANRPGGGLQVSLSLPVSDSP
;
A
#
# COMPACT_ATOMS: atom_id res chain seq x y z
N MET A 1 5.47 -17.68 -56.86
CA MET A 1 4.91 -18.72 -57.77
C MET A 1 5.29 -20.13 -57.32
N ASN A 2 5.04 -20.50 -56.05
CA ASN A 2 5.43 -21.81 -55.51
C ASN A 2 4.34 -22.34 -54.55
N THR A 3 3.08 -22.24 -55.00
CA THR A 3 1.90 -22.64 -54.23
C THR A 3 1.70 -24.16 -54.32
N LEU A 4 1.04 -24.74 -53.33
CA LEU A 4 0.66 -26.16 -53.33
C LEU A 4 -0.16 -26.49 -54.59
N TYR A 5 -1.01 -25.53 -54.98
CA TYR A 5 -1.77 -25.55 -56.23
C TYR A 5 -0.89 -25.77 -57.47
N TRP A 6 0.20 -24.99 -57.63
CA TRP A 6 1.09 -25.15 -58.78
C TRP A 6 1.83 -26.48 -58.78
N ARG A 7 2.22 -26.99 -57.61
CA ARG A 7 2.85 -28.32 -57.50
C ARG A 7 1.87 -29.44 -57.87
N LEU A 8 0.61 -29.33 -57.43
CA LEU A 8 -0.45 -30.28 -57.76
C LEU A 8 -0.79 -30.23 -59.26
N ALA A 9 -0.88 -29.02 -59.83
CA ALA A 9 -1.12 -28.83 -61.27
C ALA A 9 0.02 -29.41 -62.11
N LEU A 10 1.28 -29.20 -61.70
CA LEU A 10 2.45 -29.75 -62.39
C LEU A 10 2.53 -31.27 -62.27
N LEU A 11 2.13 -31.85 -61.13
CA LEU A 11 1.96 -33.29 -60.97
C LEU A 11 0.88 -33.87 -61.90
N LEU A 12 -0.28 -33.23 -61.97
CA LEU A 12 -1.36 -33.67 -62.86
C LEU A 12 -0.93 -33.62 -64.33
N LEU A 13 -0.19 -32.58 -64.72
CA LEU A 13 0.37 -32.45 -66.06
C LEU A 13 1.45 -33.51 -66.34
N ALA A 14 2.38 -33.74 -65.41
CA ALA A 14 3.40 -34.77 -65.51
C ALA A 14 2.79 -36.18 -65.56
N ALA A 15 1.73 -36.43 -64.79
CA ALA A 15 0.98 -37.67 -64.79
C ALA A 15 0.26 -37.91 -66.13
N ALA A 16 -0.36 -36.88 -66.70
CA ALA A 16 -1.01 -36.97 -68.00
C ALA A 16 0.01 -37.28 -69.12
N LEU A 17 1.18 -36.62 -69.08
CA LEU A 17 2.28 -36.90 -70.02
C LEU A 17 2.86 -38.31 -69.84
N ALA A 18 3.10 -38.74 -68.60
CA ALA A 18 3.59 -40.08 -68.30
C ALA A 18 2.57 -41.14 -68.74
N GLY A 19 1.27 -40.91 -68.53
CA GLY A 19 0.21 -41.80 -69.00
C GLY A 19 0.16 -41.90 -70.52
N GLY A 20 0.28 -40.78 -71.23
CA GLY A 20 0.39 -40.78 -72.69
C GLY A 20 1.61 -41.57 -73.18
N LEU A 21 2.78 -41.38 -72.55
CA LEU A 21 4.02 -42.07 -72.91
C LEU A 21 3.97 -43.57 -72.59
N ILE A 22 3.42 -43.97 -71.44
CA ILE A 22 3.24 -45.38 -71.07
C ILE A 22 2.25 -46.04 -72.03
N HIS A 23 1.13 -45.37 -72.33
CA HIS A 23 0.12 -45.89 -73.25
C HIS A 23 0.67 -46.07 -74.67
N GLY A 24 1.41 -45.07 -75.19
CA GLY A 24 2.12 -45.18 -76.46
C GLY A 24 3.22 -46.25 -76.45
N GLY A 25 3.91 -46.39 -75.32
CA GLY A 25 4.90 -47.44 -75.04
C GLY A 25 4.37 -48.86 -75.20
N LEU A 26 3.17 -49.08 -74.65
CA LEU A 26 2.48 -50.37 -74.64
C LEU A 26 1.81 -50.71 -75.98
N THR A 27 1.31 -49.70 -76.70
CA THR A 27 0.43 -49.88 -77.86
C THR A 27 1.08 -49.60 -79.22
N VAL A 28 2.12 -48.76 -79.28
CA VAL A 28 2.75 -48.31 -80.53
C VAL A 28 4.24 -48.68 -80.59
N TRP A 29 5.05 -48.26 -79.61
CA TRP A 29 6.49 -48.57 -79.52
C TRP A 29 7.01 -48.24 -78.11
N PRO A 30 7.79 -49.10 -77.44
CA PRO A 30 8.55 -50.20 -78.04
C PRO A 30 7.98 -51.61 -77.86
N LEU A 31 6.94 -51.81 -77.04
CA LEU A 31 6.46 -53.16 -76.68
C LEU A 31 6.04 -54.02 -77.89
N PRO A 32 5.28 -53.51 -78.86
CA PRO A 32 4.84 -54.31 -80.00
C PRO A 32 5.99 -54.83 -80.87
N GLN A 33 6.98 -53.99 -81.19
CA GLN A 33 8.15 -54.44 -81.97
C GLN A 33 9.07 -55.38 -81.18
N LEU A 34 9.18 -55.23 -79.86
CA LEU A 34 9.96 -56.15 -79.00
C LEU A 34 9.31 -57.53 -78.90
N LEU A 35 7.97 -57.60 -78.81
CA LEU A 35 7.26 -58.88 -78.83
C LEU A 35 7.35 -59.55 -80.21
N ALA A 36 7.36 -58.77 -81.29
CA ALA A 36 7.53 -59.28 -82.65
C ALA A 36 8.94 -59.86 -82.91
N SER A 37 9.98 -59.39 -82.21
CA SER A 37 11.36 -59.88 -82.38
C SER A 37 11.71 -61.11 -81.53
N LEU A 38 10.82 -61.56 -80.63
CA LEU A 38 10.98 -62.75 -79.79
C LEU A 38 9.95 -63.83 -80.16
N PRO A 39 10.18 -64.60 -81.25
CA PRO A 39 9.25 -65.63 -81.69
C PRO A 39 9.22 -66.79 -80.69
N GLY A 40 8.09 -66.95 -79.98
CA GLY A 40 7.86 -68.01 -79.00
C GLY A 40 6.99 -67.61 -77.81
N LEU A 41 6.89 -66.30 -77.53
CA LEU A 41 5.92 -65.77 -76.57
C LEU A 41 4.55 -65.67 -77.24
N GLY A 42 3.57 -66.47 -76.83
CA GLY A 42 2.19 -66.43 -77.35
C GLY A 42 1.39 -65.18 -76.98
N TRP A 43 2.04 -64.06 -76.65
CA TRP A 43 1.41 -62.84 -76.18
C TRP A 43 1.37 -61.79 -77.28
N GLN A 44 0.16 -61.44 -77.73
CA GLN A 44 -0.05 -60.38 -78.70
C GLN A 44 -0.11 -59.01 -78.00
N ALA A 45 0.61 -58.03 -78.54
CA ALA A 45 0.59 -56.68 -78.00
C ALA A 45 -0.84 -56.09 -78.09
N PRO A 46 -1.31 -55.43 -77.02
CA PRO A 46 -2.66 -54.88 -77.00
C PRO A 46 -2.79 -53.71 -77.99
N THR A 47 -3.93 -53.63 -78.69
CA THR A 47 -4.21 -52.55 -79.65
C THR A 47 -4.51 -51.24 -78.94
N VAL A 48 -4.30 -50.11 -79.63
CA VAL A 48 -4.43 -48.73 -79.08
C VAL A 48 -5.73 -48.50 -78.32
N TRP A 49 -6.86 -49.01 -78.83
CA TRP A 49 -8.19 -48.81 -78.24
C TRP A 49 -8.69 -50.01 -77.41
N SER A 50 -7.80 -50.94 -77.05
CA SER A 50 -8.20 -52.14 -76.29
C SER A 50 -8.35 -51.88 -74.80
N LEU A 51 -9.31 -52.59 -74.17
CA LEU A 51 -9.47 -52.59 -72.71
C LEU A 51 -8.19 -53.09 -72.00
N GLN A 52 -7.46 -54.03 -72.63
CA GLN A 52 -6.20 -54.58 -72.12
C GLN A 52 -5.10 -53.52 -72.06
N ALA A 53 -4.96 -52.68 -73.10
CA ALA A 53 -4.03 -51.56 -73.10
C ALA A 53 -4.36 -50.53 -72.01
N ALA A 54 -5.64 -50.18 -71.85
CA ALA A 54 -6.08 -49.26 -70.80
C ALA A 54 -5.79 -49.79 -69.40
N LEU A 55 -6.07 -51.08 -69.14
CA LEU A 55 -5.81 -51.73 -67.85
C LEU A 55 -4.30 -51.80 -67.54
N LEU A 56 -3.46 -52.17 -68.50
CA LEU A 56 -2.00 -52.23 -68.31
C LEU A 56 -1.40 -50.83 -68.11
N THR A 57 -1.89 -49.84 -68.85
CA THR A 57 -1.48 -48.43 -68.66
C THR A 57 -1.84 -47.96 -67.25
N ALA A 58 -3.09 -48.22 -66.81
CA ALA A 58 -3.53 -47.87 -65.46
C ALA A 58 -2.73 -48.61 -64.37
N ALA A 59 -2.44 -49.89 -64.57
CA ALA A 59 -1.67 -50.70 -63.63
C ALA A 59 -0.23 -50.18 -63.43
N LEU A 60 0.39 -49.63 -64.47
CA LEU A 60 1.73 -49.04 -64.39
C LEU A 60 1.72 -47.58 -63.88
N LEU A 61 0.70 -46.81 -64.26
CA LEU A 61 0.56 -45.40 -63.89
C LEU A 61 0.15 -45.20 -62.43
N LEU A 62 -0.76 -46.03 -61.92
CA LEU A 62 -1.33 -45.91 -60.56
C LEU A 62 -0.25 -45.91 -59.45
N PRO A 63 0.70 -46.87 -59.38
CA PRO A 63 1.72 -46.86 -58.34
C PRO A 63 2.67 -45.66 -58.46
N LEU A 64 2.99 -45.21 -59.68
CA LEU A 64 3.80 -44.01 -59.91
C LEU A 64 3.08 -42.74 -59.41
N LEU A 65 1.78 -42.64 -59.68
CA LEU A 65 0.93 -41.56 -59.18
C LEU A 65 0.85 -41.54 -57.66
N LEU A 66 0.65 -42.71 -57.04
CA LEU A 66 0.60 -42.83 -55.57
C LEU A 66 1.93 -42.46 -54.93
N TRP A 67 3.06 -42.91 -55.50
CA TRP A 67 4.39 -42.59 -55.00
C TRP A 67 4.71 -41.09 -55.10
N THR A 68 4.45 -40.49 -56.25
CA THR A 68 4.68 -39.04 -56.45
C THR A 68 3.76 -38.18 -55.59
N ALA A 69 2.49 -38.57 -55.43
CA ALA A 69 1.56 -37.93 -54.50
C ALA A 69 2.04 -38.03 -53.05
N ALA A 70 2.54 -39.20 -52.62
CA ALA A 70 3.09 -39.39 -51.28
C ALA A 70 4.32 -38.50 -51.01
N LEU A 71 5.23 -38.38 -51.97
CA LEU A 71 6.40 -37.49 -51.87
C LEU A 71 6.01 -36.02 -51.69
N VAL A 72 4.98 -35.57 -52.41
CA VAL A 72 4.53 -34.17 -52.38
C VAL A 72 3.70 -33.88 -51.13
N MET A 73 2.96 -34.86 -50.61
CA MET A 73 2.13 -34.70 -49.40
C MET A 73 2.89 -35.00 -48.09
N ALA A 74 4.01 -35.72 -48.12
CA ALA A 74 4.78 -36.06 -46.92
C ALA A 74 5.23 -34.85 -46.07
N PRO A 75 5.68 -33.71 -46.64
CA PRO A 75 5.98 -32.51 -45.87
C PRO A 75 4.75 -31.94 -45.15
N LEU A 76 3.60 -31.92 -45.82
CA LEU A 76 2.34 -31.41 -45.26
C LEU A 76 1.89 -32.27 -44.07
N GLY A 77 1.91 -33.60 -44.22
CA GLY A 77 1.57 -34.53 -43.13
C GLY A 77 2.52 -34.48 -41.93
N ARG A 78 3.81 -34.14 -42.15
CA ARG A 78 4.75 -33.89 -41.03
C ARG A 78 4.43 -32.60 -40.28
N LEU A 79 4.11 -31.52 -41.01
CA LEU A 79 3.76 -30.23 -40.41
C LEU A 79 2.45 -30.32 -39.62
N LEU A 80 1.41 -30.99 -40.17
CA LEU A 80 0.15 -31.19 -39.46
C LEU A 80 0.32 -31.99 -38.17
N ARG A 81 1.11 -33.08 -38.19
CA ARG A 81 1.42 -33.84 -36.97
C ARG A 81 2.24 -33.03 -35.95
N ALA A 82 3.14 -32.16 -36.42
CA ALA A 82 3.89 -31.27 -35.53
C ALA A 82 2.99 -30.19 -34.89
N LEU A 83 2.05 -29.62 -35.66
CA LEU A 83 1.03 -28.70 -35.13
C LEU A 83 0.12 -29.40 -34.13
N GLU A 84 -0.39 -30.59 -34.47
CA GLU A 84 -1.22 -31.40 -33.59
C GLU A 84 -0.49 -31.70 -32.27
N GLY A 85 0.78 -32.14 -32.33
CA GLY A 85 1.60 -32.37 -31.15
C GLY A 85 1.81 -31.11 -30.31
N SER A 86 2.01 -29.96 -30.94
CA SER A 86 2.16 -28.69 -30.21
C SER A 86 0.85 -28.24 -29.55
N VAL A 87 -0.30 -28.46 -30.17
CA VAL A 87 -1.61 -28.14 -29.58
C VAL A 87 -1.93 -29.06 -28.41
N LEU A 88 -1.57 -30.35 -28.51
CA LEU A 88 -1.69 -31.28 -27.39
C LEU A 88 -0.83 -30.83 -26.20
N SER A 89 0.41 -30.38 -26.46
CA SER A 89 1.28 -29.80 -25.43
C SER A 89 0.65 -28.60 -24.72
N TYR A 90 -0.08 -27.74 -25.44
CA TYR A 90 -0.75 -26.57 -24.85
C TYR A 90 -1.87 -26.96 -23.88
N ARG A 91 -2.59 -28.06 -24.17
CA ARG A 91 -3.61 -28.61 -23.26
C ARG A 91 -3.00 -29.08 -21.95
N ASP A 92 -1.79 -29.63 -22.01
CA ASP A 92 -1.03 -30.07 -20.83
C ASP A 92 -0.30 -28.89 -20.14
N GLY A 93 -0.42 -27.68 -20.70
CA GLY A 93 0.13 -26.46 -20.15
C GLY A 93 1.60 -26.22 -20.46
N ASP A 94 2.20 -27.03 -21.33
CA ASP A 94 3.57 -26.82 -21.82
C ASP A 94 3.56 -26.03 -23.13
N TYR A 95 4.00 -24.78 -23.04
CA TYR A 95 4.08 -23.81 -24.15
C TYR A 95 5.52 -23.64 -24.67
N SER A 96 6.44 -24.55 -24.33
CA SER A 96 7.86 -24.45 -24.71
C SER A 96 8.13 -24.96 -26.14
N MET A 97 7.22 -25.74 -26.70
CA MET A 97 7.29 -26.31 -28.04
C MET A 97 7.22 -25.21 -29.12
N SER A 98 8.27 -25.13 -29.94
CA SER A 98 8.29 -24.27 -31.14
C SER A 98 8.46 -25.12 -32.39
N ILE A 99 7.72 -24.76 -33.44
CA ILE A 99 7.84 -25.41 -34.74
C ILE A 99 8.81 -24.55 -35.57
N ALA A 100 9.93 -25.14 -35.98
CA ALA A 100 10.93 -24.44 -36.76
C ALA A 100 10.30 -23.79 -38.01
N PRO A 101 10.56 -22.50 -38.28
CA PRO A 101 9.98 -21.82 -39.43
C PRO A 101 10.51 -22.46 -40.73
N GLN A 102 9.62 -23.12 -41.46
CA GLN A 102 9.95 -23.64 -42.79
C GLN A 102 10.02 -22.47 -43.79
N GLN A 103 11.08 -22.40 -44.59
CA GLN A 103 11.25 -21.36 -45.60
C GLN A 103 10.13 -21.44 -46.66
N ALA A 104 9.38 -20.33 -46.78
CA ALA A 104 8.44 -20.00 -47.86
C ALA A 104 7.45 -21.11 -48.28
N GLY A 105 6.29 -21.13 -47.62
CA GLY A 105 5.12 -21.93 -48.01
C GLY A 105 3.80 -21.29 -47.58
N GLU A 106 2.67 -21.75 -48.12
CA GLU A 106 1.34 -21.18 -47.81
C GLU A 106 0.98 -21.26 -46.31
N LEU A 107 1.45 -22.31 -45.64
CA LEU A 107 1.24 -22.53 -44.21
C LEU A 107 2.26 -21.83 -43.32
N SER A 108 3.23 -21.11 -43.88
CA SER A 108 4.21 -20.34 -43.10
C SER A 108 3.55 -19.28 -42.21
N ARG A 109 2.47 -18.66 -42.71
CA ARG A 109 1.66 -17.72 -41.93
C ARG A 109 1.01 -18.42 -40.73
N LEU A 110 0.48 -19.64 -40.91
CA LEU A 110 -0.15 -20.39 -39.84
C LEU A 110 0.87 -20.82 -38.76
N VAL A 111 2.04 -21.32 -39.18
CA VAL A 111 3.13 -21.68 -38.25
C VAL A 111 3.61 -20.44 -37.47
N ARG A 112 3.72 -19.28 -38.12
CA ARG A 112 4.09 -18.03 -37.45
C ARG A 112 3.03 -17.62 -36.43
N LEU A 113 1.76 -17.58 -36.81
CA LEU A 113 0.65 -17.26 -35.89
C LEU A 113 0.58 -18.22 -34.70
N HIS A 114 0.81 -19.51 -34.94
CA HIS A 114 0.86 -20.53 -33.89
C HIS A 114 2.03 -20.30 -32.92
N SER A 115 3.20 -19.94 -33.44
CA SER A 115 4.39 -19.63 -32.64
C SER A 115 4.20 -18.35 -31.83
N GLU A 116 3.63 -17.31 -32.43
CA GLU A 116 3.25 -16.06 -31.74
C GLU A 116 2.28 -16.34 -30.58
N LEU A 117 1.28 -17.21 -30.80
CA LEU A 117 0.34 -17.62 -29.76
C LEU A 117 1.03 -18.42 -28.63
N GLY A 118 1.92 -19.35 -28.97
CA GLY A 118 2.71 -20.10 -27.97
C GLY A 118 3.57 -19.18 -27.11
N HIS A 119 4.27 -18.22 -27.74
CA HIS A 119 5.05 -17.21 -27.03
C HIS A 119 4.18 -16.34 -26.11
N ALA A 120 3.05 -15.83 -26.61
CA ALA A 120 2.14 -15.00 -25.82
C ALA A 120 1.58 -15.77 -24.60
N LEU A 121 1.17 -17.04 -24.77
CA LEU A 121 0.68 -17.87 -23.66
C LEU A 121 1.77 -18.17 -22.64
N ARG A 122 2.98 -18.46 -23.11
CA ARG A 122 4.14 -18.68 -22.23
C ARG A 122 4.46 -17.43 -21.42
N GLU A 123 4.50 -16.27 -22.06
CA GLU A 123 4.76 -14.99 -21.39
C GLU A 123 3.68 -14.67 -20.36
N GLN A 124 2.40 -14.85 -20.69
CA GLN A 124 1.29 -14.70 -19.74
C GLN A 124 1.43 -15.64 -18.54
N ARG A 125 1.76 -16.91 -18.75
CA ARG A 125 1.94 -17.88 -17.65
C ARG A 125 3.15 -17.54 -16.78
N GLN A 126 4.27 -17.12 -17.38
CA GLN A 126 5.44 -16.67 -16.63
C GLN A 126 5.14 -15.42 -15.81
N HIS A 127 4.45 -14.44 -16.40
CA HIS A 127 4.05 -13.22 -15.70
C HIS A 127 3.09 -13.51 -14.53
N LEU A 128 2.13 -14.42 -14.73
CA LEU A 128 1.24 -14.88 -13.65
C LEU A 128 2.01 -15.56 -12.53
N ALA A 129 2.89 -16.50 -12.85
CA ALA A 129 3.71 -17.21 -11.87
C ALA A 129 4.64 -16.26 -11.10
N GLN A 130 5.26 -15.30 -11.79
CA GLN A 130 6.10 -14.28 -11.17
C GLN A 130 5.29 -13.37 -10.23
N ARG A 131 4.09 -12.96 -10.65
CA ARG A 131 3.20 -12.13 -9.83
C ARG A 131 2.71 -12.89 -8.59
N GLU A 132 2.38 -14.17 -8.73
CA GLU A 132 1.99 -15.04 -7.61
C GLU A 132 3.15 -15.19 -6.61
N LEU A 133 4.36 -15.49 -7.09
CA LEU A 133 5.55 -15.60 -6.24
C LEU A 133 5.89 -14.27 -5.55
N LEU A 134 5.76 -13.13 -6.25
CA LEU A 134 5.96 -11.81 -5.66
C LEU A 134 4.94 -11.53 -4.54
N LEU A 135 3.65 -11.78 -4.80
CA LEU A 135 2.59 -11.58 -3.82
C LEU A 135 2.77 -12.50 -2.61
N ASP A 136 3.09 -13.78 -2.81
CA ASP A 136 3.39 -14.70 -1.71
C ASP A 136 4.61 -14.23 -0.91
N THR A 137 5.69 -13.82 -1.59
CA THR A 137 6.90 -13.29 -0.92
C THR A 137 6.58 -12.07 -0.05
N VAL A 138 5.78 -11.11 -0.56
CA VAL A 138 5.34 -9.93 0.20
C VAL A 138 4.48 -10.33 1.40
N VAL A 139 3.54 -11.25 1.21
CA VAL A 139 2.67 -11.74 2.29
C VAL A 139 3.49 -12.48 3.35
N GLN A 140 4.47 -13.30 2.97
CA GLN A 140 5.31 -14.06 3.90
C GLN A 140 6.25 -13.17 4.71
N ASN A 141 6.81 -12.11 4.11
CA ASN A 141 7.82 -11.25 4.74
C ASN A 141 7.27 -9.97 5.39
N THR A 142 5.95 -9.72 5.33
CA THR A 142 5.37 -8.57 6.05
C THR A 142 5.45 -8.80 7.58
N PRO A 143 5.82 -7.78 8.36
CA PRO A 143 5.93 -7.90 9.82
C PRO A 143 4.57 -7.97 10.53
N VAL A 144 3.46 -7.82 9.79
CA VAL A 144 2.10 -7.99 10.30
C VAL A 144 1.73 -9.47 10.25
N ALA A 145 1.32 -10.04 11.38
CA ALA A 145 0.80 -11.40 11.40
C ALA A 145 -0.54 -11.43 10.66
N LEU A 146 -0.59 -12.20 9.57
CA LEU A 146 -1.74 -12.33 8.69
C LEU A 146 -2.26 -13.76 8.75
N LEU A 147 -3.54 -13.89 9.14
CA LEU A 147 -4.26 -15.15 9.19
C LEU A 147 -5.58 -15.02 8.44
N LEU A 148 -5.84 -15.91 7.47
CA LEU A 148 -7.10 -15.97 6.75
C LEU A 148 -7.82 -17.26 7.13
N THR A 149 -9.07 -17.18 7.55
CA THR A 149 -9.93 -18.33 7.79
C THR A 149 -11.01 -18.46 6.72
N ASP A 150 -11.41 -19.71 6.45
CA ASP A 150 -12.51 -20.05 5.55
C ASP A 150 -13.88 -20.09 6.27
N ALA A 151 -14.91 -20.58 5.57
CA ALA A 151 -16.27 -20.66 6.09
C ALA A 151 -16.46 -21.72 7.20
N GLN A 152 -15.48 -22.61 7.39
CA GLN A 152 -15.46 -23.63 8.42
C GLN A 152 -14.50 -23.26 9.56
N ASP A 153 -14.08 -21.98 9.64
CA ASP A 153 -13.07 -21.49 10.57
C ASP A 153 -11.74 -22.25 10.48
N ARG A 154 -11.40 -22.80 9.31
CA ARG A 154 -10.07 -23.38 9.07
C ARG A 154 -9.13 -22.35 8.49
N VAL A 155 -7.87 -22.40 8.91
CA VAL A 155 -6.83 -21.49 8.42
C VAL A 155 -6.51 -21.81 6.95
N ALA A 156 -6.88 -20.90 6.05
CA ALA A 156 -6.54 -20.97 4.63
C ALA A 156 -5.15 -20.41 4.33
N ILE A 157 -4.77 -19.30 4.98
CA ILE A 157 -3.47 -18.64 4.81
C ILE A 157 -2.91 -18.22 6.16
N ALA A 158 -1.62 -18.48 6.39
CA ALA A 158 -0.87 -17.97 7.53
C ALA A 158 0.54 -17.57 7.07
N ASN A 159 0.91 -16.31 7.25
CA ASN A 159 2.25 -15.86 6.90
C ASN A 159 3.29 -16.21 7.97
N LEU A 160 4.57 -15.93 7.71
CA LEU A 160 5.65 -16.24 8.66
C LEU A 160 5.44 -15.57 10.03
N ALA A 161 5.03 -14.31 10.05
CA ALA A 161 4.74 -13.58 11.30
C ALA A 161 3.59 -14.23 12.10
N ALA A 162 2.52 -14.67 11.44
CA ALA A 162 1.42 -15.38 12.10
C ALA A 162 1.87 -16.74 12.64
N ARG A 163 2.69 -17.49 11.89
CA ARG A 163 3.25 -18.77 12.36
C ARG A 163 4.13 -18.59 13.59
N GLN A 164 4.95 -17.53 13.62
CA GLN A 164 5.78 -17.21 14.78
C GLN A 164 4.95 -16.78 15.99
N LEU A 165 3.89 -16.01 15.78
CA LEU A 165 3.07 -15.48 16.87
C LEU A 165 2.11 -16.51 17.48
N LEU A 166 1.54 -17.40 16.66
CA LEU A 166 0.44 -18.30 17.06
C LEU A 166 0.80 -19.79 17.04
N GLY A 167 1.89 -20.18 16.37
CA GLY A 167 2.20 -21.58 16.08
C GLY A 167 3.63 -22.02 16.39
N ASP A 168 4.39 -21.22 17.12
CA ASP A 168 5.81 -21.45 17.41
C ASP A 168 6.64 -21.77 16.14
N GLY A 169 6.29 -21.12 15.02
CA GLY A 169 6.93 -21.29 13.71
C GLY A 169 6.40 -22.46 12.87
N ARG A 170 5.45 -23.26 13.37
CA ARG A 170 4.83 -24.36 12.61
C ARG A 170 3.83 -23.85 11.59
N SER A 171 3.56 -24.67 10.57
CA SER A 171 2.47 -24.36 9.62
C SER A 171 1.13 -24.40 10.32
N LEU A 172 0.31 -23.37 10.11
CA LEU A 172 -1.05 -23.27 10.64
C LEU A 172 -2.10 -23.62 9.59
N VAL A 173 -1.72 -23.77 8.32
CA VAL A 173 -2.66 -24.02 7.21
C VAL A 173 -3.42 -25.33 7.43
N GLY A 174 -4.75 -25.28 7.36
CA GLY A 174 -5.67 -26.40 7.57
C GLY A 174 -6.05 -26.65 9.03
N ALA A 175 -5.39 -26.01 10.00
CA ALA A 175 -5.74 -26.11 11.41
C ALA A 175 -7.09 -25.44 11.71
N ASP A 176 -7.77 -25.92 12.73
CA ASP A 176 -8.99 -25.32 13.25
C ASP A 176 -8.65 -24.05 14.04
N PHE A 177 -9.26 -22.92 13.67
CA PHE A 177 -8.96 -21.64 14.28
C PHE A 177 -9.39 -21.57 15.74
N ASN A 178 -10.47 -22.24 16.13
CA ASN A 178 -10.97 -22.24 17.50
C ASN A 178 -10.06 -23.06 18.42
N GLU A 179 -9.53 -24.19 17.93
CA GLU A 179 -8.50 -24.96 18.65
C GLU A 179 -7.22 -24.16 18.87
N LEU A 180 -6.78 -23.42 17.85
CA LEU A 180 -5.66 -22.48 17.93
C LEU A 180 -5.91 -21.38 18.95
N LEU A 181 -7.12 -20.81 18.94
CA LEU A 181 -7.51 -19.75 19.86
C LEU A 181 -7.56 -20.24 21.31
N ALA A 182 -8.05 -21.46 21.55
CA ALA A 182 -8.12 -22.05 22.89
C ALA A 182 -6.73 -22.21 23.55
N GLN A 183 -5.68 -22.37 22.75
CA GLN A 183 -4.29 -22.45 23.22
C GLN A 183 -3.62 -21.07 23.35
N ALA A 184 -4.23 -20.01 22.83
CA ALA A 184 -3.69 -18.65 22.89
C ALA A 184 -3.92 -18.00 24.27
N PRO A 185 -3.15 -16.95 24.64
CA PRO A 185 -3.37 -16.21 25.89
C PRO A 185 -4.77 -15.57 25.96
N GLU A 186 -5.35 -15.47 27.16
CA GLU A 186 -6.72 -14.97 27.36
C GLU A 186 -6.99 -13.59 26.74
N ALA A 187 -6.01 -12.69 26.76
CA ALA A 187 -6.14 -11.36 26.16
C ALA A 187 -6.35 -11.43 24.64
N MET A 188 -5.65 -12.36 23.98
CA MET A 188 -5.81 -12.62 22.55
C MET A 188 -7.14 -13.32 22.25
N GLN A 189 -7.55 -14.27 23.10
CA GLN A 189 -8.86 -14.94 22.99
C GLN A 189 -10.01 -13.93 22.98
N ARG A 190 -10.02 -13.04 23.98
CA ARG A 190 -11.04 -11.99 24.10
C ARG A 190 -11.02 -11.02 22.91
N ALA A 191 -9.84 -10.62 22.44
CA ALA A 191 -9.70 -9.71 21.31
C ALA A 191 -10.25 -10.34 20.00
N LEU A 192 -9.87 -11.58 19.69
CA LEU A 192 -10.30 -12.24 18.45
C LEU A 192 -11.78 -12.65 18.46
N ALA A 193 -12.35 -12.90 19.64
CA ALA A 193 -13.77 -13.22 19.81
C ALA A 193 -14.69 -11.99 19.69
N ALA A 194 -14.19 -10.77 19.96
CA ALA A 194 -14.99 -9.55 19.92
C ALA A 194 -15.49 -9.21 18.50
N GLY A 195 -14.72 -9.57 17.46
CA GLY A 195 -15.11 -9.35 16.06
C GLY A 195 -14.84 -7.95 15.52
N ASP A 196 -14.36 -7.04 16.36
CA ASP A 196 -14.07 -5.63 16.06
C ASP A 196 -12.56 -5.31 16.13
N ASP A 197 -12.17 -4.19 15.50
CA ASP A 197 -10.81 -3.67 15.60
C ASP A 197 -10.52 -3.25 17.06
N CYS A 198 -9.45 -3.78 17.65
CA CYS A 198 -9.12 -3.51 19.05
C CYS A 198 -7.62 -3.57 19.35
N LEU A 199 -7.25 -2.98 20.48
CA LEU A 199 -5.91 -3.09 21.06
C LEU A 199 -5.93 -4.11 22.20
N PHE A 200 -4.90 -4.94 22.28
CA PHE A 200 -4.70 -5.88 23.37
C PHE A 200 -3.22 -6.00 23.72
N SER A 201 -2.93 -6.36 24.97
CA SER A 201 -1.55 -6.53 25.48
C SER A 201 -1.26 -8.00 25.74
N LEU A 202 -0.06 -8.45 25.36
CA LEU A 202 0.49 -9.76 25.68
C LEU A 202 1.79 -9.61 26.46
N THR A 203 2.10 -10.58 27.31
CA THR A 203 3.44 -10.68 27.90
C THR A 203 4.25 -11.67 27.08
N LEU A 204 5.25 -11.17 26.34
CA LEU A 204 6.17 -11.96 25.53
C LEU A 204 7.58 -11.79 26.12
N ASP A 205 8.31 -12.88 26.33
CA ASP A 205 9.68 -12.88 26.87
C ASP A 205 9.87 -12.00 28.13
N GLY A 206 8.85 -11.99 29.00
CA GLY A 206 8.86 -11.22 30.26
C GLY A 206 8.58 -9.73 30.11
N ALA A 207 8.17 -9.25 28.94
CA ALA A 207 7.76 -7.87 28.73
C ALA A 207 6.35 -7.74 28.15
N GLU A 208 5.61 -6.74 28.63
CA GLU A 208 4.29 -6.40 28.10
C GLU A 208 4.44 -5.69 26.75
N GLU A 209 3.72 -6.20 25.74
CA GLU A 209 3.71 -5.71 24.38
C GLU A 209 2.28 -5.51 23.90
N THR A 210 2.03 -4.37 23.26
CA THR A 210 0.71 -4.01 22.74
C THR A 210 0.59 -4.36 21.27
N PHE A 211 -0.52 -4.99 20.92
CA PHE A 211 -0.88 -5.40 19.58
C PHE A 211 -2.17 -4.72 19.14
N HIS A 212 -2.24 -4.39 17.85
CA HIS A 212 -3.45 -3.95 17.18
C HIS A 212 -4.00 -5.09 16.34
N LEU A 213 -5.22 -5.52 16.64
CA LEU A 213 -5.98 -6.48 15.87
C LEU A 213 -6.93 -5.73 14.93
N SER A 214 -6.90 -6.10 13.66
CA SER A 214 -7.94 -5.73 12.71
C SER A 214 -8.57 -6.95 12.07
N GLN A 215 -9.90 -6.95 11.98
CA GLN A 215 -10.68 -8.06 11.43
C GLN A 215 -11.51 -7.58 10.24
N ARG A 216 -11.39 -8.27 9.10
CA ARG A 216 -12.16 -7.96 7.89
C ARG A 216 -12.78 -9.21 7.33
N SER A 217 -14.09 -9.20 7.12
CA SER A 217 -14.81 -10.27 6.44
C SER A 217 -15.02 -9.90 4.97
N PHE A 218 -14.79 -10.85 4.07
CA PHE A 218 -15.09 -10.70 2.65
C PHE A 218 -15.55 -12.03 2.06
N ARG A 219 -16.06 -12.02 0.82
CA ARG A 219 -16.43 -13.24 0.11
C ARG A 219 -15.49 -13.46 -1.07
N LEU A 220 -14.91 -14.64 -1.16
CA LEU A 220 -14.10 -15.07 -2.30
C LEU A 220 -14.79 -16.26 -2.96
N GLN A 221 -15.07 -16.15 -4.27
CA GLN A 221 -15.86 -17.15 -5.02
C GLN A 221 -17.20 -17.51 -4.33
N GLY A 222 -17.84 -16.51 -3.74
CA GLY A 222 -19.11 -16.70 -3.02
C GLY A 222 -18.99 -17.34 -1.64
N ARG A 223 -17.80 -17.76 -1.17
CA ARG A 223 -17.59 -18.30 0.18
C ARG A 223 -17.09 -17.22 1.14
N PRO A 224 -17.66 -17.11 2.35
CA PRO A 224 -17.18 -16.15 3.35
C PRO A 224 -15.77 -16.53 3.82
N HIS A 225 -14.93 -15.52 3.98
CA HIS A 225 -13.60 -15.63 4.57
C HIS A 225 -13.43 -14.49 5.58
N ARG A 226 -12.59 -14.72 6.60
CA ARG A 226 -12.26 -13.70 7.59
C ARG A 226 -10.75 -13.54 7.68
N LEU A 227 -10.30 -12.30 7.50
CA LEU A 227 -8.90 -11.89 7.59
C LEU A 227 -8.64 -11.28 8.96
N HIS A 228 -7.64 -11.81 9.65
CA HIS A 228 -7.14 -11.32 10.92
C HIS A 228 -5.74 -10.75 10.69
N LEU A 229 -5.57 -9.47 11.01
CA LEU A 229 -4.30 -8.75 10.93
C LEU A 229 -3.88 -8.36 12.33
N ILE A 230 -2.77 -8.91 12.81
CA ILE A 230 -2.22 -8.61 14.12
C ILE A 230 -0.89 -7.88 13.92
N ARG A 231 -0.88 -6.59 14.27
CA ARG A 231 0.29 -5.72 14.15
C ARG A 231 0.83 -5.44 15.55
N ARG A 232 2.13 -5.72 15.74
CA ARG A 232 2.85 -5.26 16.93
C ARG A 232 3.02 -3.74 16.87
N MET A 233 2.64 -3.06 17.95
CA MET A 233 2.90 -1.62 18.10
C MET A 233 4.32 -1.42 18.65
N THR A 234 5.16 -0.67 17.95
CA THR A 234 6.56 -0.43 18.35
C THR A 234 6.64 0.36 19.65
N ARG A 235 7.62 -0.01 20.50
CA ARG A 235 7.83 0.53 21.85
C ARG A 235 8.03 2.05 21.88
N GLU A 236 8.61 2.70 20.87
CA GLU A 236 8.81 4.16 20.88
C GLU A 236 7.49 4.95 20.77
N LEU A 237 6.62 4.58 19.82
CA LEU A 237 5.38 5.32 19.55
C LEU A 237 4.37 5.11 20.70
N SER A 238 4.18 3.87 21.16
CA SER A 238 3.25 3.59 22.25
C SER A 238 3.79 3.96 23.62
N ARG A 239 5.10 3.88 23.92
CA ARG A 239 5.61 4.34 25.22
C ARG A 239 5.61 5.85 25.33
N GLN A 240 5.93 6.61 24.27
CA GLN A 240 5.82 8.06 24.33
C GLN A 240 4.37 8.49 24.43
N GLU A 241 3.46 7.93 23.62
CA GLU A 241 2.04 8.24 23.72
C GLU A 241 1.48 7.79 25.07
N VAL A 242 1.63 6.53 25.47
CA VAL A 242 1.09 6.01 26.74
C VAL A 242 1.76 6.65 27.96
N ALA A 243 3.05 6.98 27.93
CA ALA A 243 3.67 7.72 29.03
C ALA A 243 3.19 9.18 29.07
N THR A 244 2.96 9.80 27.91
CA THR A 244 2.37 11.14 27.82
C THR A 244 0.92 11.09 28.31
N TRP A 245 0.10 10.15 27.86
CA TRP A 245 -1.27 9.91 28.33
C TRP A 245 -1.33 9.59 29.82
N LYS A 246 -0.47 8.70 30.34
CA LYS A 246 -0.38 8.42 31.79
C LYS A 246 0.03 9.65 32.58
N ARG A 247 0.91 10.51 32.03
CA ARG A 247 1.33 11.76 32.66
C ARG A 247 0.20 12.80 32.62
N VAL A 248 -0.50 12.92 31.50
CA VAL A 248 -1.68 13.77 31.29
C VAL A 248 -2.79 13.37 32.26
N ILE A 249 -3.15 12.08 32.31
CA ILE A 249 -4.16 11.56 33.25
C ILE A 249 -3.75 11.85 34.69
N ARG A 250 -2.49 11.63 35.06
CA ARG A 250 -1.99 11.91 36.41
C ARG A 250 -2.08 13.39 36.77
N VAL A 251 -1.73 14.29 35.85
CA VAL A 251 -1.84 15.74 36.05
C VAL A 251 -3.31 16.16 36.15
N ILE A 252 -4.17 15.68 35.26
CA ILE A 252 -5.62 15.96 35.29
C ILE A 252 -6.21 15.50 36.62
N SER A 253 -5.91 14.26 37.05
CA SER A 253 -6.36 13.75 38.34
C SER A 253 -5.84 14.58 39.50
N HIS A 254 -4.58 15.02 39.44
CA HIS A 254 -3.99 15.86 40.48
C HIS A 254 -4.64 17.25 40.53
N GLU A 255 -4.85 17.91 39.40
CA GLU A 255 -5.49 19.24 39.32
C GLU A 255 -6.98 19.20 39.67
N LEU A 256 -7.71 18.16 39.26
CA LEU A 256 -9.09 17.92 39.66
C LEU A 256 -9.19 17.75 41.17
N ASN A 257 -8.41 16.82 41.74
CA ASN A 257 -8.44 16.55 43.18
C ASN A 257 -7.96 17.77 43.99
N ASN A 258 -6.92 18.44 43.53
CA ASN A 258 -6.40 19.64 44.17
C ASN A 258 -7.40 20.76 44.19
N SER A 259 -8.28 20.88 43.19
CA SER A 259 -9.31 21.92 43.11
C SER A 259 -10.58 21.51 43.89
N LEU A 260 -11.05 20.28 43.69
CA LEU A 260 -12.30 19.76 44.23
C LEU A 260 -12.26 19.50 45.75
N ALA A 261 -11.16 18.94 46.28
CA ALA A 261 -11.11 18.62 47.71
C ALA A 261 -11.22 19.88 48.59
N PRO A 262 -10.51 20.99 48.29
CA PRO A 262 -10.69 22.23 49.05
C PRO A 262 -12.02 22.92 48.76
N ILE A 263 -12.59 22.83 47.55
CA ILE A 263 -13.96 23.31 47.29
C ILE A 263 -14.96 22.59 48.21
N SER A 264 -14.86 21.27 48.33
CA SER A 264 -15.73 20.47 49.21
C SER A 264 -15.55 20.86 50.68
N SER A 265 -14.30 20.99 51.15
CA SER A 265 -13.99 21.40 52.52
C SER A 265 -14.45 22.83 52.83
N LEU A 266 -14.24 23.77 51.89
CA LEU A 266 -14.67 25.16 52.01
C LEU A 266 -16.20 25.25 51.99
N ALA A 267 -16.88 24.50 51.12
CA ALA A 267 -18.34 24.48 51.08
C ALA A 267 -18.94 23.97 52.40
N HIS A 268 -18.36 22.91 52.97
CA HIS A 268 -18.77 22.40 54.29
C HIS A 268 -18.56 23.45 55.39
N SER A 269 -17.40 24.11 55.40
CA SER A 269 -17.07 25.17 56.36
C SER A 269 -17.97 26.40 56.20
N GLY A 270 -18.28 26.79 54.97
CA GLY A 270 -19.20 27.88 54.64
C GLY A 270 -20.62 27.61 55.13
N ALA A 271 -21.11 26.37 54.97
CA ALA A 271 -22.41 25.95 55.49
C ALA A 271 -22.48 26.00 57.03
N GLU A 272 -21.41 25.63 57.73
CA GLU A 272 -21.30 25.74 59.18
C GLU A 272 -21.24 27.22 59.64
N LEU A 273 -20.50 28.07 58.92
CA LEU A 273 -20.40 29.51 59.21
C LEU A 273 -21.75 30.22 59.04
N ILE A 274 -22.52 29.88 58.00
CA ILE A 274 -23.90 30.38 57.83
C ILE A 274 -24.79 29.95 58.98
N ARG A 275 -24.73 28.67 59.41
CA ARG A 275 -25.51 28.18 60.57
C ARG A 275 -25.19 28.93 61.87
N ARG A 276 -23.97 29.44 62.00
CA ARG A 276 -23.51 30.25 63.15
C ARG A 276 -23.78 31.75 63.01
N GLY A 277 -24.37 32.19 61.90
CA GLY A 277 -24.67 33.61 61.64
C GLY A 277 -23.48 34.46 61.19
N ASP A 278 -22.31 33.86 60.88
CA ASP A 278 -21.10 34.58 60.44
C ASP A 278 -21.09 34.72 58.90
N ALA A 279 -22.00 35.56 58.39
CA ALA A 279 -22.22 35.75 56.97
C ALA A 279 -21.01 36.36 56.23
N GLU A 280 -20.24 37.23 56.90
CA GLU A 280 -19.03 37.82 56.30
C GLU A 280 -17.95 36.78 56.02
N ARG A 281 -17.66 35.89 56.99
CA ARG A 281 -16.67 34.82 56.78
C ARG A 281 -17.15 33.82 55.73
N ALA A 282 -18.45 33.51 55.71
CA ALA A 282 -19.04 32.66 54.68
C ALA A 282 -18.87 33.28 53.27
N GLY A 283 -19.05 34.59 53.12
CA GLY A 283 -18.83 35.31 51.86
C GLY A 283 -17.41 35.14 51.31
N ARG A 284 -16.39 35.25 52.18
CA ARG A 284 -14.98 35.02 51.80
C ARG A 284 -14.70 33.58 51.37
N VAL A 285 -15.34 32.61 52.03
CA VAL A 285 -15.25 31.19 51.68
C VAL A 285 -15.87 30.92 50.30
N PHE A 286 -17.04 31.49 49.99
CA PHE A 286 -17.64 31.35 48.66
C PHE A 286 -16.84 32.02 47.55
N ALA A 287 -16.22 33.18 47.82
CA ALA A 287 -15.31 33.81 46.87
C ALA A 287 -14.13 32.89 46.52
N SER A 288 -13.53 32.25 47.52
CA SER A 288 -12.42 31.29 47.32
C SER A 288 -12.86 30.02 46.57
N ILE A 289 -14.08 29.54 46.79
CA ILE A 289 -14.69 28.46 45.99
C ILE A 289 -14.84 28.90 44.53
N GLY A 290 -15.33 30.12 44.28
CA GLY A 290 -15.49 30.69 42.95
C GLY A 290 -14.17 30.77 42.19
N GLU A 291 -13.11 31.26 42.82
CA GLU A 291 -11.77 31.31 42.23
C GLU A 291 -11.24 29.91 41.86
N ARG A 292 -11.40 28.92 42.75
CA ARG A 292 -10.98 27.53 42.47
C ARG A 292 -11.79 26.88 41.36
N ALA A 293 -13.08 27.15 41.30
CA ALA A 293 -13.95 26.65 40.23
C ALA A 293 -13.57 27.28 38.87
N ALA A 294 -13.31 28.59 38.84
CA ALA A 294 -12.86 29.29 37.64
C ALA A 294 -11.51 28.78 37.14
N HIS A 295 -10.56 28.54 38.04
CA HIS A 295 -9.27 27.93 37.71
C HIS A 295 -9.43 26.53 37.10
N LEU A 296 -10.26 25.68 37.72
CA LEU A 296 -10.51 24.32 37.21
C LEU A 296 -11.21 24.33 35.84
N HIS A 297 -12.13 25.27 35.62
CA HIS A 297 -12.80 25.45 34.33
C HIS A 297 -11.80 25.85 33.24
N GLY A 298 -10.92 26.84 33.52
CA GLY A 298 -9.87 27.24 32.59
C GLY A 298 -8.89 26.12 32.24
N PHE A 299 -8.59 25.26 33.21
CA PHE A 299 -7.78 24.05 33.00
C PHE A 299 -8.47 23.04 32.04
N LEU A 300 -9.76 22.74 32.28
CA LEU A 300 -10.55 21.82 31.44
C LEU A 300 -10.74 22.35 30.00
N ASP A 301 -11.02 23.64 29.84
CA ASP A 301 -11.13 24.28 28.52
C ASP A 301 -9.80 24.28 27.76
N GLY A 302 -8.69 24.47 28.48
CA GLY A 302 -7.34 24.29 27.93
C GLY A 302 -7.14 22.88 27.37
N TYR A 303 -7.50 21.86 28.16
CA TYR A 303 -7.39 20.46 27.74
C TYR A 303 -8.29 20.10 26.55
N ALA A 304 -9.55 20.55 26.55
CA ALA A 304 -10.49 20.25 25.47
C ALA A 304 -10.00 20.76 24.10
N ARG A 305 -9.33 21.92 24.07
CA ARG A 305 -8.70 22.47 22.87
C ARG A 305 -7.48 21.68 22.41
N PHE A 306 -6.69 21.14 23.35
CA PHE A 306 -5.56 20.27 23.04
C PHE A 306 -6.02 18.91 22.49
N ALA A 307 -7.07 18.30 23.06
CA ALA A 307 -7.56 16.97 22.68
C ALA A 307 -8.39 16.94 21.37
N LYS A 308 -8.82 18.10 20.85
CA LYS A 308 -9.64 18.22 19.63
C LYS A 308 -9.00 19.17 18.61
N LEU A 309 -7.71 19.04 18.33
CA LEU A 309 -7.11 19.79 17.23
C LEU A 309 -7.58 19.19 15.89
N PRO A 310 -8.37 19.91 15.06
CA PRO A 310 -8.78 19.40 13.75
C PRO A 310 -7.60 19.39 12.79
N ALA A 311 -7.62 18.49 11.81
CA ALA A 311 -6.62 18.46 10.74
C ALA A 311 -6.52 19.84 10.06
N PRO A 312 -5.30 20.37 9.83
CA PRO A 312 -5.11 21.69 9.26
C PRO A 312 -5.68 21.78 7.84
N ARG A 313 -6.17 22.96 7.47
CA ARG A 313 -6.66 23.27 6.11
C ARG A 313 -5.76 24.34 5.47
N PRO A 314 -4.64 23.95 4.83
CA PRO A 314 -3.72 24.92 4.25
C PRO A 314 -4.36 25.74 3.14
N ALA A 315 -4.34 27.07 3.29
CA ALA A 315 -4.84 28.03 2.31
C ALA A 315 -3.77 29.11 2.04
N PRO A 316 -3.82 29.79 0.88
CA PRO A 316 -2.99 30.96 0.64
C PRO A 316 -3.20 32.02 1.73
N VAL A 317 -2.10 32.54 2.30
CA VAL A 317 -2.16 33.51 3.39
C VAL A 317 -1.91 34.92 2.87
N ASP A 318 -2.79 35.85 3.28
CA ASP A 318 -2.61 37.29 3.12
C ASP A 318 -1.81 37.84 4.31
N TRP A 319 -0.55 38.22 4.06
CA TRP A 319 0.39 38.55 5.13
C TRP A 319 -0.02 39.79 5.97
N PRO A 320 -0.42 40.93 5.39
CA PRO A 320 -0.93 42.06 6.16
C PRO A 320 -2.08 41.67 7.10
N ALA A 321 -3.12 41.00 6.57
CA ALA A 321 -4.26 40.59 7.38
C ALA A 321 -3.88 39.62 8.50
N PHE A 322 -2.96 38.69 8.23
CA PHE A 322 -2.44 37.75 9.22
C PHE A 322 -1.66 38.44 10.34
N LEU A 323 -0.79 39.40 10.00
CA LEU A 323 0.00 40.16 10.98
C LEU A 323 -0.87 41.12 11.80
N ASP A 324 -1.88 41.73 11.20
CA ASP A 324 -2.87 42.56 11.89
C ASP A 324 -3.68 41.75 12.90
N GLY A 325 -4.07 40.51 12.55
CA GLY A 325 -4.71 39.56 13.47
C GLY A 325 -3.85 39.25 14.70
N LEU A 326 -2.55 39.01 14.49
CA LEU A 326 -1.60 38.81 15.60
C LEU A 326 -1.45 40.07 16.47
N ALA A 327 -1.33 41.24 15.85
CA ALA A 327 -1.14 42.52 16.54
C ALA A 327 -2.35 42.92 17.39
N ALA A 328 -3.57 42.50 17.00
CA ALA A 328 -4.79 42.70 17.79
C ALA A 328 -4.76 41.96 19.13
N HIS A 329 -3.98 40.89 19.26
CA HIS A 329 -3.93 40.06 20.46
C HIS A 329 -2.72 40.34 21.35
N CYS A 330 -1.59 40.76 20.78
CA CYS A 330 -0.33 41.00 21.49
C CYS A 330 0.49 42.11 20.82
N GLU A 331 1.10 42.99 21.62
CA GLU A 331 2.09 43.94 21.12
C GLU A 331 3.44 43.23 20.87
N PHE A 332 3.99 43.39 19.66
CA PHE A 332 5.33 42.90 19.29
C PHE A 332 5.96 43.83 18.24
N ARG A 333 7.29 43.75 18.10
CA ARG A 333 8.03 44.42 17.02
C ARG A 333 8.33 43.43 15.91
N LEU A 334 7.82 43.67 14.70
CA LEU A 334 8.23 42.93 13.52
C LEU A 334 9.66 43.34 13.12
N LEU A 335 10.55 42.37 12.96
CA LEU A 335 11.92 42.57 12.48
C LEU A 335 12.06 41.99 11.07
N GLY A 336 12.55 42.82 10.14
CA GLY A 336 12.72 42.46 8.73
C GLY A 336 11.49 42.79 7.89
N GLU A 337 11.58 42.47 6.60
CA GLU A 337 10.47 42.63 5.65
C GLU A 337 9.63 41.35 5.61
N VAL A 338 8.32 41.53 5.45
CA VAL A 338 7.38 40.43 5.25
C VAL A 338 7.68 39.75 3.92
N PRO A 339 7.68 38.40 3.84
CA PRO A 339 7.92 37.70 2.58
C PRO A 339 6.96 38.12 1.45
N ALA A 340 7.51 38.42 0.28
CA ALA A 340 6.72 38.70 -0.92
C ALA A 340 6.13 37.44 -1.59
N GLY A 341 6.64 36.25 -1.24
CA GLY A 341 6.23 34.98 -1.83
C GLY A 341 4.94 34.41 -1.25
N PRO A 342 4.17 33.62 -2.03
CA PRO A 342 2.95 32.98 -1.53
C PRO A 342 3.28 31.91 -0.49
N ALA A 343 2.66 32.00 0.68
CA ALA A 343 2.71 30.98 1.72
C ALA A 343 1.35 30.28 1.84
N ARG A 344 1.35 28.97 2.08
CA ARG A 344 0.14 28.17 2.29
C ARG A 344 0.20 27.48 3.64
N PHE A 345 -0.72 27.82 4.55
CA PHE A 345 -0.89 27.17 5.85
C PHE A 345 -2.30 27.48 6.39
N ASP A 346 -2.71 26.80 7.46
CA ASP A 346 -3.98 27.13 8.15
C ASP A 346 -3.74 28.37 9.01
N ALA A 347 -4.16 29.53 8.53
CA ALA A 347 -3.89 30.82 9.17
C ALA A 347 -4.38 30.86 10.62
N ALA A 348 -5.58 30.35 10.89
CA ALA A 348 -6.15 30.38 12.24
C ALA A 348 -5.35 29.51 13.22
N GLN A 349 -4.90 28.33 12.79
CA GLN A 349 -4.08 27.46 13.63
C GLN A 349 -2.69 28.05 13.89
N ILE A 350 -2.00 28.53 12.84
CA ILE A 350 -0.67 29.15 13.02
C ILE A 350 -0.77 30.45 13.83
N GLU A 351 -1.83 31.24 13.66
CA GLU A 351 -2.11 32.41 14.50
C GLU A 351 -2.25 32.01 15.96
N GLN A 352 -3.02 30.96 16.26
CA GLN A 352 -3.17 30.41 17.62
C GLN A 352 -1.84 29.96 18.22
N ALA A 353 -0.97 29.33 17.43
CA ALA A 353 0.38 28.94 17.87
C ALA A 353 1.24 30.18 18.18
N LEU A 354 1.28 31.16 17.28
CA LEU A 354 2.06 32.38 17.44
C LEU A 354 1.55 33.25 18.59
N ILE A 355 0.24 33.38 18.79
CA ILE A 355 -0.34 34.10 19.94
C ILE A 355 0.14 33.47 21.25
N ASN A 356 0.18 32.13 21.34
CA ASN A 356 0.69 31.46 22.54
C ASN A 356 2.17 31.77 22.78
N LEU A 357 2.99 31.82 21.73
CA LEU A 357 4.40 32.18 21.84
C LEU A 357 4.59 33.65 22.23
N LEU A 358 3.85 34.57 21.59
CA LEU A 358 3.91 36.00 21.83
C LEU A 358 3.45 36.35 23.26
N LYS A 359 2.38 35.72 23.76
CA LYS A 359 1.95 35.87 25.17
C LYS A 359 3.02 35.37 26.13
N ASN A 360 3.59 34.20 25.88
CA ASN A 360 4.66 33.64 26.72
C ASN A 360 5.88 34.57 26.76
N ALA A 361 6.28 35.14 25.62
CA ALA A 361 7.37 36.10 25.48
C ALA A 361 7.09 37.41 26.23
N ARG A 362 5.86 37.93 26.11
CA ARG A 362 5.41 39.16 26.79
C ARG A 362 5.40 38.99 28.31
N GLU A 363 4.94 37.86 28.81
CA GLU A 363 4.94 37.55 30.25
C GLU A 363 6.35 37.39 30.82
N ALA A 364 7.33 37.03 30.00
CA ALA A 364 8.73 36.87 30.41
C ALA A 364 9.49 38.21 30.49
N THR A 365 8.89 39.31 30.02
CA THR A 365 9.61 40.55 29.76
C THR A 365 8.88 41.78 30.34
N ALA A 366 9.63 42.78 30.81
CA ALA A 366 9.04 43.98 31.42
C ALA A 366 8.37 44.91 30.39
N GLY A 367 9.02 45.15 29.24
CA GLY A 367 8.54 46.04 28.18
C GLY A 367 7.99 45.31 26.94
N PRO A 368 6.95 45.83 26.27
CA PRO A 368 6.39 45.23 25.05
C PRO A 368 7.35 45.31 23.85
N GLN A 369 8.25 46.30 23.82
CA GLN A 369 9.22 46.50 22.73
C GLN A 369 10.38 45.49 22.70
N GLU A 370 10.43 44.58 23.67
CA GLU A 370 11.47 43.57 23.80
C GLU A 370 11.06 42.21 23.22
N VAL A 371 9.81 42.08 22.78
CA VAL A 371 9.30 40.91 22.03
C VAL A 371 9.37 41.20 20.54
N THR A 372 10.03 40.33 19.79
CA THR A 372 10.23 40.49 18.36
C THR A 372 9.73 39.28 17.59
N LEU A 373 9.05 39.52 16.45
CA LEU A 373 8.66 38.51 15.48
C LEU A 373 9.49 38.69 14.21
N THR A 374 10.06 37.61 13.69
CA THR A 374 10.69 37.58 12.36
C THR A 374 10.02 36.50 11.52
N VAL A 375 9.75 36.83 10.25
CA VAL A 375 9.17 35.89 9.29
C VAL A 375 10.12 35.79 8.11
N ASN A 376 10.62 34.59 7.84
CA ASN A 376 11.55 34.34 6.74
C ASN A 376 11.02 33.20 5.87
N LEU A 377 10.79 33.48 4.59
CA LEU A 377 10.42 32.48 3.60
C LEU A 377 11.66 32.16 2.75
N SER A 378 12.31 31.04 3.03
CA SER A 378 13.47 30.56 2.29
C SER A 378 13.23 29.10 1.90
N ARG A 379 12.82 28.87 0.65
CA ARG A 379 12.47 27.52 0.16
C ARG A 379 13.63 26.56 0.45
N PRO A 380 13.37 25.38 1.05
CA PRO A 380 12.06 24.73 1.17
C PRO A 380 11.26 25.05 2.46
N GLU A 381 11.65 26.02 3.29
CA GLU A 381 11.04 26.26 4.61
C GLU A 381 10.48 27.70 4.77
N LEU A 382 9.32 27.80 5.44
CA LEU A 382 8.81 29.04 6.01
C LEU A 382 9.13 29.03 7.51
N ARG A 383 9.78 30.08 8.00
CA ARG A 383 10.22 30.18 9.39
C ARG A 383 9.63 31.39 10.08
N PHE A 384 9.03 31.16 11.25
CA PHE A 384 8.64 32.19 12.20
C PHE A 384 9.57 32.14 13.40
N GLU A 385 10.09 33.28 13.83
CA GLU A 385 10.93 33.37 15.03
C GLU A 385 10.35 34.38 16.00
N VAL A 386 9.97 33.91 17.18
CA VAL A 386 9.52 34.76 18.28
C VAL A 386 10.65 34.83 19.29
N ALA A 387 11.12 36.03 19.60
CA ALA A 387 12.24 36.22 20.51
C ALA A 387 11.93 37.27 21.57
N ASP A 388 12.34 37.01 22.81
CA ASP A 388 12.17 37.91 23.96
C ASP A 388 13.52 38.28 24.60
N ARG A 389 13.50 39.19 25.59
CA ARG A 389 14.67 39.55 26.42
C ARG A 389 14.46 39.21 27.90
N GLY A 390 13.63 38.20 28.17
CA GLY A 390 13.39 37.70 29.51
C GLY A 390 14.60 36.94 30.09
N PRO A 391 14.42 36.22 31.21
CA PRO A 391 15.50 35.47 31.86
C PRO A 391 15.95 34.22 31.08
N GLY A 392 15.26 33.84 30.00
CA GLY A 392 15.48 32.57 29.30
C GLY A 392 15.03 31.36 30.12
N MET A 393 15.55 30.17 29.77
CA MET A 393 15.25 28.90 30.45
C MET A 393 16.54 28.15 30.77
N SER A 394 16.59 27.41 31.89
CA SER A 394 17.71 26.48 32.12
C SER A 394 17.64 25.29 31.15
N GLU A 395 18.75 24.58 30.93
CA GLU A 395 18.78 23.42 30.02
C GLU A 395 17.76 22.35 30.41
N ALA A 396 17.58 22.09 31.71
CA ALA A 396 16.58 21.15 32.21
C ALA A 396 15.14 21.58 31.89
N VAL A 397 14.86 22.89 31.94
CA VAL A 397 13.55 23.46 31.60
C VAL A 397 13.34 23.40 30.08
N LEU A 398 14.35 23.74 29.27
CA LEU A 398 14.27 23.67 27.80
C LEU A 398 13.91 22.27 27.30
N ALA A 399 14.54 21.24 27.87
CA ALA A 399 14.29 19.84 27.51
C ALA A 399 12.84 19.39 27.81
N GLN A 400 12.16 20.07 28.73
CA GLN A 400 10.80 19.72 29.18
C GLN A 400 9.74 20.73 28.73
N ALA A 401 10.12 21.90 28.23
CA ALA A 401 9.23 23.02 27.94
C ALA A 401 8.12 22.68 26.94
N LEU A 402 8.40 21.80 25.98
CA LEU A 402 7.45 21.34 24.97
C LEU A 402 6.48 20.24 25.46
N LEU A 403 6.65 19.75 26.69
CA LEU A 403 5.78 18.72 27.24
C LEU A 403 4.45 19.33 27.72
N PRO A 404 3.30 18.71 27.43
CA PRO A 404 2.02 19.17 27.94
C PRO A 404 2.02 19.30 29.46
N PHE A 405 1.40 20.36 29.96
CA PHE A 405 1.25 20.70 31.39
C PHE A 405 2.54 21.01 32.15
N TYR A 406 3.67 21.09 31.46
CA TYR A 406 4.90 21.56 32.10
C TYR A 406 4.88 23.09 32.18
N SER A 407 4.91 23.64 33.40
CA SER A 407 5.03 25.07 33.63
C SER A 407 5.87 25.35 34.87
N THR A 408 6.67 26.42 34.81
CA THR A 408 7.41 26.97 35.96
C THR A 408 6.64 28.10 36.66
N LYS A 409 5.47 28.50 36.13
CA LYS A 409 4.65 29.62 36.63
C LYS A 409 3.53 29.10 37.54
N ARG A 410 3.25 29.82 38.64
CA ARG A 410 2.20 29.44 39.62
C ARG A 410 0.77 29.35 39.05
N SER A 411 0.46 30.14 38.02
CA SER A 411 -0.86 30.18 37.36
C SER A 411 -0.82 29.69 35.90
N GLY A 412 0.30 29.11 35.46
CA GLY A 412 0.50 28.69 34.08
C GLY A 412 -0.09 27.30 33.83
N THR A 413 -0.97 27.17 32.85
CA THR A 413 -1.58 25.87 32.48
C THR A 413 -0.59 24.89 31.85
N GLY A 414 0.58 25.36 31.38
CA GLY A 414 1.60 24.53 30.73
C GLY A 414 1.18 23.96 29.36
N LEU A 415 0.07 24.45 28.79
CA LEU A 415 -0.47 23.93 27.52
C LEU A 415 -0.08 24.77 26.31
N GLY A 416 0.24 26.06 26.47
CA GLY A 416 0.42 26.97 25.34
C GLY A 416 1.54 26.55 24.38
N LEU A 417 2.70 26.18 24.92
CA LEU A 417 3.86 25.78 24.12
C LEU A 417 3.70 24.36 23.54
N ALA A 418 3.06 23.45 24.28
CA ALA A 418 2.70 22.12 23.79
C ALA A 418 1.67 22.19 22.64
N LEU A 419 0.69 23.09 22.72
CA LEU A 419 -0.28 23.32 21.65
C LEU A 419 0.39 23.93 20.40
N ALA A 420 1.31 24.88 20.58
CA ALA A 420 2.08 25.44 19.47
C ALA A 420 2.90 24.36 18.75
N ARG A 421 3.48 23.42 19.50
CA ARG A 421 4.17 22.24 18.95
C ARG A 421 3.23 21.36 18.14
N GLU A 422 2.10 20.95 18.71
CA GLU A 422 1.13 20.06 18.06
C GLU A 422 0.62 20.66 16.74
N ILE A 423 0.29 21.96 16.74
CA ILE A 423 -0.13 22.68 15.54
C ILE A 423 0.97 22.62 14.46
N VAL A 424 2.21 22.91 14.82
CA VAL A 424 3.33 22.95 13.87
C VAL A 424 3.66 21.55 13.33
N GLU A 425 3.64 20.52 14.19
CA GLU A 425 3.83 19.12 13.78
C GLU A 425 2.69 18.63 12.87
N ALA A 426 1.44 19.01 13.14
CA ALA A 426 0.30 18.71 12.27
C ALA A 426 0.41 19.34 10.87
N HIS A 427 1.16 20.44 10.75
CA HIS A 427 1.51 21.07 9.47
C HIS A 427 2.78 20.45 8.82
N GLY A 428 3.32 19.36 9.37
CA GLY A 428 4.56 18.73 8.89
C GLY A 428 5.83 19.51 9.23
N GLY A 429 5.74 20.47 10.15
CA GLY A 429 6.81 21.35 10.58
C GLY A 429 7.54 20.89 11.83
N ARG A 430 8.41 21.77 12.34
CA ARG A 430 9.16 21.59 13.60
C ARG A 430 9.22 22.87 14.42
N ILE A 431 9.27 22.72 15.74
CA ILE A 431 9.48 23.81 16.71
C ILE A 431 10.83 23.63 17.40
N ALA A 432 11.58 24.71 17.59
CA ALA A 432 12.85 24.72 18.30
C ALA A 432 12.89 25.87 19.33
N LEU A 433 13.52 25.62 20.48
CA LEU A 433 13.73 26.60 21.54
C LEU A 433 15.22 26.75 21.80
N ALA A 434 15.70 27.98 21.87
CA ALA A 434 17.09 28.28 22.18
C ALA A 434 17.19 29.54 23.06
N ASN A 435 18.07 29.53 24.06
CA ASN A 435 18.43 30.75 24.76
C ASN A 435 19.24 31.67 23.84
N ARG A 436 19.05 32.98 24.00
CA ARG A 436 19.72 33.99 23.18
C ARG A 436 21.04 34.43 23.81
N PRO A 437 22.07 34.74 23.01
CA PRO A 437 23.25 35.46 23.48
C PRO A 437 22.83 36.82 24.04
N GLY A 438 23.15 37.09 25.32
CA GLY A 438 22.77 38.34 26.00
C GLY A 438 21.42 38.31 26.73
N GLY A 439 20.80 37.14 26.89
CA GLY A 439 19.56 36.95 27.66
C GLY A 439 18.31 36.87 26.79
N GLY A 440 17.31 36.15 27.30
CA GLY A 440 16.04 35.88 26.62
C GLY A 440 15.95 34.52 25.93
N LEU A 441 14.77 34.22 25.43
CA LEU A 441 14.46 33.00 24.70
C LEU A 441 14.12 33.31 23.24
N GLN A 442 14.48 32.42 22.33
CA GLN A 442 14.02 32.39 20.95
C GLN A 442 13.30 31.08 20.68
N VAL A 443 12.10 31.18 20.13
CA VAL A 443 11.29 30.06 19.68
C VAL A 443 11.13 30.16 18.16
N SER A 444 11.61 29.16 17.43
CA SER A 444 11.55 29.11 15.97
C SER A 444 10.56 28.02 15.53
N LEU A 445 9.56 28.39 14.74
CA LEU A 445 8.65 27.48 14.04
C LEU A 445 9.10 27.36 12.58
N SER A 446 9.28 26.14 12.07
CA SER A 446 9.61 25.89 10.66
C SER A 446 8.51 25.05 10.02
N LEU A 447 7.95 25.52 8.92
CA LEU A 447 6.91 24.84 8.13
C LEU A 447 7.45 24.49 6.74
N PRO A 448 7.12 23.32 6.17
CA PRO A 448 7.47 22.99 4.81
C PRO A 448 6.68 23.87 3.82
N VAL A 449 7.37 24.45 2.83
CA VAL A 449 6.71 25.17 1.73
C VAL A 449 6.27 24.14 0.69
N SER A 450 4.96 23.85 0.64
CA SER A 450 4.41 22.91 -0.33
C SER A 450 4.34 23.52 -1.74
N ASP A 451 4.98 22.87 -2.72
CA ASP A 451 4.96 23.26 -4.15
C ASP A 451 3.72 22.80 -4.93
N SER A 452 2.76 22.16 -4.27
CA SER A 452 1.58 21.64 -4.95
C SER A 452 0.58 22.77 -5.26
N PRO A 453 0.00 22.80 -6.47
CA PRO A 453 -0.93 23.84 -6.92
C PRO A 453 -2.21 23.97 -6.09
#